data_AF-A0AAV5S875-F1
#
_entry.id   AF-A0AAV5S875-F1
#
_cell.length_a   1.000
_cell.length_b   1.000
_cell.length_c   1.000
_cell.angle_alpha   90.00
_cell.angle_beta   90.00
_cell.angle_gamma   90.00
#
_symmetry.space_group_name_H-M   'P 1'
#
loop_
_entity.id
_entity.type
_entity.pdbx_description
1 polymer ?
#
loop_
_entity_poly.entity_id
_entity_poly.type
_entity_poly.pdbx_seq_one_letter_code
_entity_poly.pdbx_strand_id
1 'polypeptide(L)'
;SDRTVLHILKLADRFEMKVVMNQAEKFLIRSTGIKNKLSIADQYRLTALRGHCLLSYTTPQDLLKLKSEVKHFSDETKLAICDRLYKM
;
A
#
# COMPACT_ATOMS: atom_id res chain seq x y z
N SER A 1 -9.83 4.17 -14.66
CA SER A 1 -10.62 4.16 -13.41
C SER A 1 -9.99 3.21 -12.42
N ASP A 2 -9.81 3.62 -11.17
CA ASP A 2 -9.13 2.88 -10.10
C ASP A 2 -9.70 1.46 -9.89
N ARG A 3 -11.00 1.29 -10.14
CA ARG A 3 -11.71 0.00 -10.11
C ARG A 3 -11.11 -1.05 -11.05
N THR A 4 -10.59 -0.64 -12.21
CA THR A 4 -9.98 -1.56 -13.18
C THR A 4 -8.68 -2.14 -12.63
N VAL A 5 -7.85 -1.31 -11.97
CA VAL A 5 -6.59 -1.77 -11.37
C VAL A 5 -6.86 -2.75 -10.23
N LEU A 6 -7.89 -2.51 -9.41
CA LEU A 6 -8.31 -3.42 -8.36
C LEU A 6 -8.77 -4.78 -8.90
N HIS A 7 -9.54 -4.80 -9.99
CA HIS A 7 -9.94 -6.06 -10.62
C HIS A 7 -8.73 -6.81 -11.21
N ILE A 8 -7.79 -6.09 -11.83
CA ILE A 8 -6.55 -6.70 -12.35
C ILE A 8 -5.73 -7.29 -11.20
N LEU A 9 -5.55 -6.56 -10.09
CA LEU A 9 -4.85 -7.06 -8.92
C LEU A 9 -5.52 -8.31 -8.33
N LYS A 10 -6.85 -8.30 -8.21
CA LYS A 10 -7.61 -9.46 -7.71
C LYS A 10 -7.41 -10.70 -8.58
N LEU A 11 -7.42 -10.54 -9.90
CA LEU A 11 -7.18 -11.65 -10.83
C LEU A 11 -5.71 -12.08 -10.77
N ALA A 12 -4.78 -11.13 -10.79
CA ALA A 12 -3.36 -11.42 -10.78
C ALA A 12 -2.93 -12.13 -9.49
N ASP A 13 -3.49 -11.75 -8.35
CA ASP A 13 -3.28 -12.45 -7.07
C ASP A 13 -3.86 -13.87 -7.11
N ARG A 14 -5.11 -14.03 -7.58
CA ARG A 14 -5.79 -15.33 -7.70
C ARG A 14 -5.07 -16.32 -8.62
N PHE A 15 -4.46 -15.82 -9.69
CA PHE A 15 -3.75 -16.63 -10.69
C PHE A 15 -2.22 -16.58 -10.52
N GLU A 16 -1.72 -16.03 -9.41
CA GLU A 16 -0.29 -15.92 -9.09
C GLU A 16 0.55 -15.25 -10.21
N MET A 17 -0.05 -14.29 -10.93
CA MET A 17 0.54 -13.58 -12.05
C MET A 17 1.51 -12.49 -11.56
N LYS A 18 2.68 -12.90 -11.07
CA LYS A 18 3.70 -12.00 -10.48
C LYS A 18 4.09 -10.83 -11.39
N VAL A 19 4.18 -11.05 -12.70
CA VAL A 19 4.52 -9.99 -13.67
C VAL A 19 3.46 -8.89 -13.68
N VAL A 20 2.18 -9.28 -13.68
CA VAL A 20 1.06 -8.34 -13.67
C VAL A 20 0.97 -7.60 -12.33
N MET A 21 1.19 -8.30 -11.22
CA MET A 21 1.28 -7.69 -9.89
C MET A 21 2.35 -6.59 -9.85
N ASN A 22 3.56 -6.89 -10.33
CA ASN A 22 4.66 -5.92 -10.38
C ASN A 22 4.33 -4.70 -11.26
N GLN A 23 3.63 -4.93 -12.38
CA GLN A 23 3.28 -3.86 -13.31
C GLN A 23 2.17 -2.98 -12.74
N ALA A 24 1.17 -3.57 -12.07
CA ALA A 24 0.15 -2.86 -11.33
C ALA A 24 0.76 -2.06 -10.18
N GLU A 25 1.71 -2.63 -9.43
CA GLU A 25 2.42 -1.93 -8.35
C GLU A 25 3.14 -0.68 -8.86
N LYS A 26 3.90 -0.79 -9.95
CA LYS A 26 4.57 0.36 -10.60
C LYS A 26 3.58 1.43 -11.06
N PHE A 27 2.43 1.02 -11.60
CA PHE A 27 1.38 1.95 -11.99
C PHE A 27 0.79 2.69 -10.78
N LEU A 28 0.50 1.97 -9.69
CA LEU A 28 -0.05 2.55 -8.46
C LEU A 28 0.91 3.55 -7.82
N ILE A 29 2.21 3.26 -7.85
CA ILE A 29 3.27 4.18 -7.38
C ILE A 29 3.21 5.50 -8.15
N ARG A 30 3.15 5.44 -9.49
CA ARG A 30 3.16 6.63 -10.37
C ARG A 30 1.86 7.41 -10.39
N SER A 31 0.73 6.76 -10.11
CA SER A 31 -0.57 7.44 -10.07
C SER A 31 -0.62 8.49 -8.95
N THR A 32 -1.43 9.53 -9.05
CA THR A 32 -1.64 10.51 -7.95
C THR A 32 -3.09 10.56 -7.46
N GLY A 33 -4.03 10.02 -8.23
CA GLY A 33 -5.47 10.08 -7.92
C GLY A 33 -6.04 8.92 -7.11
N ILE A 34 -5.27 7.84 -6.91
CA ILE A 34 -5.76 6.65 -6.22
C ILE A 34 -5.74 6.88 -4.72
N LYS A 35 -6.92 6.95 -4.11
CA LYS A 35 -7.10 6.95 -2.66
C LYS A 35 -6.88 5.53 -2.11
N ASN A 36 -6.43 5.41 -0.87
CA ASN A 36 -6.24 4.13 -0.17
C ASN A 36 -5.14 3.21 -0.73
N LYS A 37 -4.10 3.78 -1.36
CA LYS A 37 -2.95 2.99 -1.86
C LYS A 37 -2.29 2.13 -0.79
N LEU A 38 -2.22 2.63 0.44
CA LEU A 38 -1.62 1.88 1.54
C LEU A 38 -2.47 0.64 1.90
N SER A 39 -3.80 0.75 1.88
CA SER A 39 -4.70 -0.39 2.09
C SER A 39 -4.59 -1.42 0.94
N ILE A 40 -4.46 -0.95 -0.30
CA ILE A 40 -4.23 -1.83 -1.46
C ILE A 40 -2.88 -2.55 -1.32
N ALA A 41 -1.85 -1.82 -0.91
CA ALA A 41 -0.52 -2.37 -0.70
C ALA A 41 -0.51 -3.44 0.39
N ASP A 42 -1.27 -3.21 1.45
CA ASP A 42 -1.47 -4.17 2.53
C ASP A 42 -2.20 -5.43 2.05
N GLN A 43 -3.37 -5.25 1.41
CA GLN A 43 -4.22 -6.35 0.94
C GLN A 43 -3.50 -7.30 -0.03
N TYR A 44 -2.74 -6.74 -0.97
CA TYR A 44 -2.07 -7.50 -2.03
C TYR A 44 -0.57 -7.70 -1.76
N ARG A 45 -0.10 -7.39 -0.55
CA ARG A 45 1.31 -7.54 -0.13
C ARG A 45 2.31 -6.85 -1.08
N LEU A 46 1.93 -5.69 -1.62
CA LEU A 46 2.75 -4.88 -2.53
C LEU A 46 3.77 -4.05 -1.74
N THR A 47 4.93 -4.62 -1.49
CA THR A 47 5.94 -4.06 -0.57
C THR A 47 6.55 -2.75 -1.06
N ALA A 48 6.78 -2.58 -2.36
CA ALA A 48 7.33 -1.36 -2.93
C ALA A 48 6.31 -0.21 -2.88
N LEU A 49 5.03 -0.51 -3.16
CA LEU A 49 3.95 0.47 -3.00
C LEU A 49 3.77 0.87 -1.54
N ARG A 50 3.82 -0.09 -0.60
CA ARG A 50 3.76 0.20 0.83
C ARG A 50 4.90 1.12 1.25
N GLY A 51 6.13 0.80 0.88
CA GLY A 51 7.29 1.64 1.16
C GLY A 51 7.15 3.06 0.60
N HIS A 52 6.71 3.18 -0.65
CA HIS A 52 6.45 4.48 -1.28
C HIS A 52 5.37 5.28 -0.55
N CYS A 53 4.27 4.64 -0.14
CA CYS A 53 3.23 5.30 0.66
C CYS A 53 3.79 5.76 2.01
N LEU A 54 4.55 4.93 2.72
CA LEU A 54 5.18 5.27 4.00
C LEU A 54 6.19 6.42 3.90
N LEU A 55 6.89 6.55 2.76
CA LEU A 55 7.77 7.68 2.50
C LEU A 55 7.00 9.00 2.31
N SER A 56 5.78 8.95 1.77
CA SER A 56 4.93 10.13 1.60
C SER A 56 4.42 10.72 2.92
N TYR A 57 4.40 9.89 3.98
CA TYR A 57 4.19 10.37 5.34
C TYR A 57 5.53 10.86 5.90
N THR A 58 5.67 12.18 6.01
CA THR A 58 6.89 12.84 6.46
C THR A 58 6.85 13.25 7.91
N THR A 59 5.67 13.28 8.53
CA THR A 59 5.51 13.65 9.94
C THR A 59 4.83 12.54 10.77
N PRO A 60 5.14 12.45 12.08
CA PRO A 60 4.44 11.55 12.98
C PRO A 60 2.93 11.82 13.03
N GLN A 61 2.51 13.08 12.87
CA GLN A 61 1.10 13.47 12.84
C GLN A 61 0.36 12.87 11.65
N ASP A 62 1.01 12.74 10.49
CA ASP A 62 0.36 12.13 9.33
C ASP A 62 0.18 10.62 9.50
N LEU A 63 1.10 9.96 10.20
CA LEU A 63 0.97 8.55 10.59
C LEU A 63 -0.07 8.36 11.70
N LEU A 64 -0.23 9.32 12.61
CA LEU A 64 -1.31 9.29 13.59
C LEU A 64 -2.70 9.36 12.96
N LYS A 65 -2.86 10.02 11.79
CA LYS A 65 -4.14 10.02 11.05
C LYS A 65 -4.53 8.62 10.58
N LEU A 66 -3.56 7.72 10.40
CA LEU A 66 -3.82 6.31 10.06
C LEU A 66 -4.23 5.47 11.27
N LYS A 67 -4.16 5.96 12.51
CA LYS A 67 -4.39 5.17 13.73
C LYS A 67 -5.74 4.44 13.74
N SER A 68 -6.77 5.02 13.14
CA SER A 68 -8.09 4.39 12.96
C SER A 68 -8.05 3.24 11.95
N GLU A 69 -7.27 3.37 10.87
CA GLU A 69 -7.13 2.39 9.79
C GLU A 69 -6.10 1.30 10.10
N VAL A 70 -5.10 1.60 10.93
CA VAL A 70 -4.03 0.66 11.35
C VAL A 70 -4.60 -0.61 11.99
N LYS A 71 -5.77 -0.51 12.64
CA LYS A 71 -6.47 -1.67 13.22
C LYS A 71 -6.85 -2.73 12.17
N HIS A 72 -7.04 -2.32 10.93
CA HIS A 72 -7.47 -3.18 9.82
C HIS A 72 -6.31 -3.65 8.93
N PHE A 73 -5.09 -3.19 9.19
CA PHE A 73 -3.92 -3.63 8.44
C PHE A 73 -3.35 -4.95 8.95
N SER A 74 -2.63 -5.64 8.07
CA SER A 74 -1.80 -6.79 8.45
C SER A 74 -0.71 -6.38 9.45
N ASP A 75 -0.23 -7.37 10.21
CA ASP A 75 0.83 -7.13 11.20
C ASP A 75 2.13 -6.68 10.53
N GLU A 76 2.42 -7.14 9.30
CA GLU A 76 3.55 -6.66 8.51
C GLU A 76 3.48 -5.16 8.20
N THR A 77 2.29 -4.65 7.90
CA THR A 77 2.11 -3.22 7.62
C THR A 77 2.09 -2.39 8.89
N LYS A 78 1.55 -2.91 9.99
CA LYS A 78 1.68 -2.29 11.32
C LYS A 78 3.14 -2.15 11.73
N LEU A 79 3.93 -3.22 11.58
CA LEU A 79 5.36 -3.21 11.84
C LEU A 79 6.08 -2.18 10.97
N ALA A 80 5.79 -2.13 9.66
CA ALA A 80 6.39 -1.14 8.77
C ALA A 80 6.06 0.32 9.15
N ILE A 81 4.85 0.58 9.66
CA ILE A 81 4.45 1.89 10.17
C ILE A 81 5.22 2.21 11.47
N CYS A 82 5.30 1.27 12.41
CA CYS A 82 6.06 1.44 13.65
C CYS A 82 7.55 1.68 13.38
N ASP A 83 8.16 0.93 12.48
CA ASP A 83 9.55 1.10 12.06
C ASP A 83 9.78 2.49 11.44
N ARG A 84 8.83 2.97 10.64
CA ARG A 84 8.89 4.31 10.06
C ARG A 84 8.80 5.40 11.13
N LEU A 85 7.89 5.25 12.10
CA LEU A 85 7.76 6.17 13.23
C LEU A 85 9.03 6.22 14.09
N TYR A 86 9.68 5.08 14.31
CA TYR A 86 10.90 5.01 15.12
C TYR A 86 12.14 5.58 14.41
N LYS A 87 12.15 5.58 13.07
CA LYS A 87 13.26 6.10 12.24
C LYS A 87 13.16 7.59 11.90
N MET A 88 12.05 8.25 12.26
CA MET A 88 11.89 9.71 12.13
C MET A 88 12.54 10.42 13.31
#